data_AF-A0A6B3HYF1-F1
#
_entry.id   AF-A0A6B3HYF1-F1
#
_cell.length_a   1.000
_cell.length_b   1.000
_cell.length_c   1.000
_cell.angle_alpha   90.00
_cell.angle_beta   90.00
_cell.angle_gamma   90.00
#
_symmetry.space_group_name_H-M   'P 1'
#
loop_
_entity.id
_entity.type
_entity.pdbx_description
1 polymer ?
#
loop_
_entity_poly.entity_id
_entity_poly.type
_entity_poly.pdbx_seq_one_letter_code
_entity_poly.pdbx_strand_id
1 'polypeptide(L)'
;VSAACKAAVAAGGTQALYDWNGVNIANAAGKHRELIPDGKLCSAANDKFKGLDLPRADWPASPVKAGKHTFKFRATAPHKGSFELYLTKPGYDPTKPLAWSDLEAKPFAQATDPALVDGSYVFDGTIPQAAGRQLIYTVWQRSDSPEAFYACSDVVFGGGSAGTGGAGGGGQEEK
;
A
#
# COMPACT_ATOMS: atom_id res chain seq x y z
N VAL A 1 -1.03 7.51 17.24
CA VAL A 1 -0.02 7.00 16.27
C VAL A 1 0.24 5.53 16.57
N SER A 2 0.09 4.63 15.57
CA SER A 2 0.28 3.18 15.75
C SER A 2 1.74 2.81 16.02
N ALA A 3 1.97 1.60 16.53
CA ALA A 3 3.34 1.08 16.78
C ALA A 3 4.14 0.95 15.47
N ALA A 4 3.52 0.45 14.39
CA ALA A 4 4.15 0.38 13.07
C ALA A 4 4.60 1.76 12.54
N CYS A 5 3.76 2.79 12.63
CA CYS A 5 4.14 4.13 12.17
C CYS A 5 5.29 4.73 13.01
N LYS A 6 5.31 4.49 14.33
CA LYS A 6 6.44 4.90 15.18
C LYS A 6 7.73 4.19 14.77
N ALA A 7 7.67 2.90 14.47
CA ALA A 7 8.82 2.12 14.00
C ALA A 7 9.33 2.63 12.64
N ALA A 8 8.42 2.97 11.71
CA ALA A 8 8.78 3.54 10.42
C ALA A 8 9.54 4.87 10.55
N VAL A 9 9.07 5.76 11.44
CA VAL A 9 9.76 7.02 11.76
C VAL A 9 11.11 6.76 12.43
N ALA A 10 11.20 5.80 13.35
CA ALA A 10 12.46 5.43 13.99
C ALA A 10 13.49 4.91 12.96
N ALA A 11 13.02 4.19 11.93
CA ALA A 11 13.88 3.67 10.87
C ALA A 11 14.28 4.74 9.84
N GLY A 12 13.34 5.55 9.35
CA GLY A 12 13.53 6.44 8.20
C GLY A 12 13.52 7.94 8.50
N GLY A 13 13.24 8.34 9.75
CA GLY A 13 13.01 9.74 10.12
C GLY A 13 11.59 10.23 9.77
N THR A 14 11.32 11.49 10.06
CA THR A 14 9.99 12.10 9.85
C THR A 14 9.77 12.60 8.42
N GLN A 15 10.83 12.91 7.69
CA GLN A 15 10.75 13.55 6.36
C GLN A 15 9.93 12.73 5.35
N ALA A 16 10.02 11.40 5.41
CA ALA A 16 9.21 10.49 4.60
C ALA A 16 7.70 10.74 4.71
N LEU A 17 7.23 11.13 5.90
CA LEU A 17 5.81 11.38 6.16
C LEU A 17 5.35 12.75 5.68
N TYR A 18 6.24 13.74 5.64
CA TYR A 18 5.96 15.05 5.04
C TYR A 18 5.92 14.93 3.51
N ASP A 19 6.81 14.11 2.96
CA ASP A 19 6.95 13.90 1.52
C ASP A 19 6.28 12.59 1.08
N TRP A 20 5.15 12.24 1.70
CA TRP A 20 4.41 10.99 1.47
C TRP A 20 3.99 10.78 0.01
N ASN A 21 3.89 11.88 -0.75
CA ASN A 21 3.58 11.90 -2.18
C ASN A 21 4.78 11.61 -3.09
N GLY A 22 5.97 11.39 -2.52
CA GLY A 22 7.24 11.31 -3.25
C GLY A 22 7.87 9.92 -3.29
N VAL A 23 7.13 8.83 -3.08
CA VAL A 23 7.65 7.46 -3.26
C VAL A 23 7.73 7.16 -4.76
N ASN A 24 8.82 7.61 -5.39
CA ASN A 24 8.99 7.59 -6.84
C ASN A 24 10.35 7.05 -7.27
N ILE A 25 10.44 6.69 -8.55
CA ILE A 25 11.69 6.49 -9.29
C ILE A 25 11.58 7.32 -10.57
N ALA A 26 12.40 8.38 -10.66
CA ALA A 26 12.33 9.36 -11.76
C ALA A 26 12.60 8.74 -13.15
N ASN A 27 13.39 7.67 -13.22
CA ASN A 27 13.79 7.00 -14.45
C ASN A 27 13.28 5.55 -14.54
N ALA A 28 12.11 5.27 -13.96
CA ALA A 28 11.56 3.92 -13.91
C ALA A 28 11.38 3.29 -15.29
N ALA A 29 10.81 4.03 -16.24
CA ALA A 29 10.58 3.64 -17.63
C ALA A 29 9.97 2.22 -17.78
N GLY A 30 9.04 1.85 -16.90
CA GLY A 30 8.41 0.52 -16.87
C GLY A 30 9.26 -0.59 -16.26
N LYS A 31 10.52 -0.33 -15.88
CA LYS A 31 11.48 -1.32 -15.39
C LYS A 31 11.38 -1.58 -13.88
N HIS A 32 10.15 -1.62 -13.35
CA HIS A 32 9.88 -1.67 -11.91
C HIS A 32 10.59 -2.84 -11.20
N ARG A 33 10.51 -4.04 -11.80
CA ARG A 33 11.10 -5.28 -11.24
C ARG A 33 12.62 -5.33 -11.35
N GLU A 34 13.20 -4.60 -12.30
CA GLU A 34 14.66 -4.50 -12.48
C GLU A 34 15.25 -3.52 -11.46
N LEU A 35 14.55 -2.41 -11.21
CA LEU A 35 15.05 -1.30 -10.40
C LEU A 35 14.74 -1.44 -8.90
N ILE A 36 13.73 -2.24 -8.53
CA ILE A 36 13.30 -2.40 -7.14
C ILE A 36 13.60 -3.82 -6.69
N PRO A 37 14.62 -4.03 -5.83
CA PRO A 37 14.90 -5.34 -5.25
C PRO A 37 13.77 -5.82 -4.32
N ASP A 38 13.71 -7.12 -4.07
CA ASP A 38 12.84 -7.68 -3.04
C ASP A 38 13.12 -7.06 -1.66
N GLY A 39 12.07 -6.88 -0.87
CA GLY A 39 12.11 -6.19 0.42
C GLY A 39 12.21 -4.66 0.31
N LYS A 40 12.15 -4.08 -0.89
CA LYS A 40 12.24 -2.63 -1.14
C LYS A 40 11.07 -2.06 -1.93
N LEU A 41 9.99 -2.83 -2.07
CA LEU A 41 8.84 -2.46 -2.87
C LEU A 41 8.14 -1.21 -2.32
N CYS A 42 7.89 -1.15 -1.02
CA CYS A 42 7.13 -0.05 -0.41
C CYS A 42 7.91 1.27 -0.31
N SER A 43 9.24 1.21 -0.33
CA SER A 43 10.11 2.38 -0.43
C SER A 43 10.50 2.74 -1.87
N ALA A 44 10.16 1.90 -2.86
CA ALA A 44 10.70 1.97 -4.22
C ALA A 44 12.24 2.02 -4.25
N ALA A 45 12.89 1.25 -3.36
CA ALA A 45 14.35 1.26 -3.16
C ALA A 45 14.97 2.62 -2.79
N ASN A 46 14.15 3.55 -2.28
CA ASN A 46 14.61 4.86 -1.85
C ASN A 46 14.81 4.91 -0.33
N ASP A 47 16.05 5.17 0.11
CA ASP A 47 16.42 5.19 1.53
C ASP A 47 15.61 6.17 2.39
N LYS A 48 15.11 7.26 1.79
CA LYS A 48 14.20 8.20 2.46
C LYS A 48 12.96 7.49 2.99
N PHE A 49 12.46 6.50 2.26
CA PHE A 49 11.21 5.80 2.55
C PHE A 49 11.43 4.40 3.14
N LYS A 50 12.66 4.03 3.53
CA LYS A 50 13.00 2.69 4.03
C LYS A 50 12.17 2.21 5.23
N GLY A 51 11.58 3.14 6.00
CA GLY A 51 10.67 2.80 7.09
C GLY A 51 9.37 2.13 6.63
N LEU A 52 8.99 2.30 5.36
CA LEU A 52 7.82 1.68 4.74
C LEU A 52 8.04 0.20 4.39
N ASP A 53 9.29 -0.25 4.32
CA ASP A 53 9.64 -1.65 4.02
C ASP A 53 9.61 -2.56 5.26
N LEU A 54 9.31 -2.01 6.45
CA LEU A 54 9.35 -2.79 7.70
C LEU A 54 8.33 -3.93 7.67
N PRO A 55 8.75 -5.20 7.81
CA PRO A 55 7.85 -6.33 7.73
C PRO A 55 7.12 -6.52 9.06
N ARG A 56 5.89 -5.99 9.13
CA ARG A 56 5.08 -5.98 10.35
C ARG A 56 3.62 -6.35 10.09
N ALA A 57 3.05 -7.17 10.97
CA ALA A 57 1.63 -7.52 10.95
C ALA A 57 0.70 -6.46 11.58
N ASP A 58 1.24 -5.39 12.16
CA ASP A 58 0.50 -4.35 12.88
C ASP A 58 0.47 -2.99 12.16
N TRP A 59 0.83 -2.95 10.87
CA TRP A 59 0.50 -1.80 10.02
C TRP A 59 -1.02 -1.56 10.02
N PRO A 60 -1.49 -0.31 10.11
CA PRO A 60 -2.91 0.00 9.98
C PRO A 60 -3.46 -0.57 8.67
N ALA A 61 -4.49 -1.41 8.76
CA ALA A 61 -5.09 -2.07 7.60
C ALA A 61 -6.53 -1.62 7.38
N SER A 62 -6.88 -1.39 6.11
CA SER A 62 -8.26 -1.10 5.73
C SER A 62 -9.08 -2.40 5.61
N PRO A 63 -10.28 -2.50 6.21
CA PRO A 63 -11.16 -3.63 5.97
C PRO A 63 -11.66 -3.60 4.52
N VAL A 64 -11.55 -4.74 3.82
CA VAL A 64 -12.00 -4.89 2.43
C VAL A 64 -12.78 -6.18 2.23
N LYS A 65 -13.56 -6.23 1.16
CA LYS A 65 -14.24 -7.43 0.67
C LYS A 65 -13.81 -7.69 -0.77
N ALA A 66 -13.85 -8.93 -1.22
CA ALA A 66 -13.73 -9.22 -2.64
C ALA A 66 -14.91 -8.63 -3.42
N GLY A 67 -14.73 -8.40 -4.72
CA GLY A 67 -15.74 -7.83 -5.61
C GLY A 67 -15.40 -6.43 -6.11
N LYS A 68 -16.40 -5.71 -6.63
CA LYS A 68 -16.21 -4.37 -7.23
C LYS A 68 -15.91 -3.33 -6.17
N HIS A 69 -14.90 -2.51 -6.44
CA HIS A 69 -14.52 -1.33 -5.64
C HIS A 69 -14.16 -0.17 -6.55
N THR A 70 -14.42 1.02 -6.05
CA THR A 70 -13.88 2.26 -6.63
C THR A 70 -12.66 2.68 -5.82
N PHE A 71 -11.51 2.78 -6.49
CA PHE A 71 -10.25 3.17 -5.91
C PHE A 71 -10.04 4.68 -6.06
N LYS A 72 -9.32 5.26 -5.09
CA LYS A 72 -8.92 6.66 -5.10
C LYS A 72 -7.42 6.75 -4.87
N PHE A 73 -6.71 7.40 -5.78
CA PHE A 73 -5.30 7.72 -5.62
C PHE A 73 -5.11 9.23 -5.53
N ARG A 74 -4.76 9.75 -4.36
CA ARG A 74 -4.58 11.19 -4.12
C ARG A 74 -3.39 11.71 -4.94
N ALA A 75 -3.61 12.75 -5.74
CA ALA A 75 -2.56 13.38 -6.53
C ALA A 75 -2.39 14.84 -6.09
N THR A 76 -1.23 15.16 -5.50
CA THR A 76 -0.87 16.56 -5.20
C THR A 76 -0.44 17.32 -6.45
N ALA A 77 0.09 16.60 -7.45
CA ALA A 77 0.43 17.09 -8.77
C ALA A 77 -0.07 16.06 -9.81
N PRO A 78 -1.05 16.41 -10.66
CA PRO A 78 -1.57 15.48 -11.67
C PRO A 78 -0.60 15.28 -12.83
N HIS A 79 -0.46 14.05 -13.30
CA HIS A 79 0.27 13.65 -14.52
C HIS A 79 -0.51 12.62 -15.34
N LYS A 80 -0.22 12.52 -16.64
CA LYS A 80 -0.78 11.43 -17.46
C LYS A 80 -0.05 10.13 -17.16
N GLY A 81 -0.77 9.00 -17.22
CA GLY A 81 -0.17 7.71 -16.95
C GLY A 81 -1.17 6.59 -16.72
N SER A 82 -0.62 5.43 -16.41
CA SER A 82 -1.38 4.21 -16.14
C SER A 82 -1.14 3.75 -14.70
N PHE A 83 -2.22 3.29 -14.07
CA PHE A 83 -2.24 2.68 -12.75
C PHE A 83 -2.38 1.17 -12.89
N GLU A 84 -1.61 0.43 -12.09
CA GLU A 84 -1.73 -1.02 -11.94
C GLU A 84 -1.78 -1.37 -10.46
N LEU A 85 -2.80 -2.12 -10.03
CA LEU A 85 -2.94 -2.58 -8.66
C LEU A 85 -2.79 -4.10 -8.60
N TYR A 86 -1.82 -4.55 -7.81
CA TYR A 86 -1.50 -5.94 -7.55
C TYR A 86 -1.96 -6.31 -6.14
N LEU A 87 -2.41 -7.56 -5.97
CA LEU A 87 -2.69 -8.12 -4.65
C LEU A 87 -1.58 -9.13 -4.31
N THR A 88 -1.25 -9.27 -3.04
CA THR A 88 -0.45 -10.39 -2.56
C THR A 88 -1.16 -11.74 -2.75
N LYS A 89 -0.37 -12.79 -2.97
CA LYS A 89 -0.83 -14.18 -3.16
C LYS A 89 -1.33 -14.80 -1.85
N PRO A 90 -2.15 -15.86 -1.93
CA PRO A 90 -2.45 -16.70 -0.76
C PRO A 90 -1.18 -17.18 -0.06
N GLY A 91 -1.16 -17.10 1.27
CA GLY A 91 0.02 -17.44 2.08
C GLY A 91 0.99 -16.29 2.34
N TYR A 92 0.70 -15.08 1.85
CA TYR A 92 1.44 -13.87 2.22
C TYR A 92 1.62 -13.72 3.74
N ASP A 93 2.86 -13.48 4.15
CA ASP A 93 3.26 -13.29 5.54
C ASP A 93 3.76 -11.84 5.72
N PRO A 94 2.98 -10.95 6.35
CA PRO A 94 3.36 -9.55 6.55
C PRO A 94 4.54 -9.39 7.50
N THR A 95 4.99 -10.44 8.18
CA THR A 95 6.19 -10.43 9.03
C THR A 95 7.47 -10.73 8.27
N LYS A 96 7.38 -10.94 6.94
CA LYS A 96 8.52 -11.05 6.02
C LYS A 96 8.58 -9.85 5.08
N PRO A 97 9.79 -9.44 4.64
CA PRO A 97 9.92 -8.39 3.63
C PRO A 97 9.17 -8.77 2.35
N LEU A 98 8.35 -7.87 1.83
CA LEU A 98 7.58 -8.09 0.60
C LEU A 98 8.52 -8.30 -0.60
N ALA A 99 8.34 -9.38 -1.33
CA ALA A 99 9.04 -9.69 -2.58
C ALA A 99 8.10 -9.58 -3.79
N TRP A 100 8.66 -9.40 -4.99
CA TRP A 100 7.88 -9.44 -6.24
C TRP A 100 7.18 -10.79 -6.43
N SER A 101 7.77 -11.88 -5.93
CA SER A 101 7.16 -13.21 -5.97
C SER A 101 5.91 -13.33 -5.11
N ASP A 102 5.73 -12.46 -4.12
CA ASP A 102 4.57 -12.46 -3.23
C ASP A 102 3.35 -11.80 -3.87
N LEU A 103 3.53 -11.04 -4.95
CA LEU A 103 2.44 -10.42 -5.69
C LEU A 103 1.88 -11.36 -6.76
N GLU A 104 0.57 -11.26 -6.99
CA GLU A 104 -0.06 -11.86 -8.16
C GLU A 104 0.61 -11.39 -9.44
N ALA A 105 0.78 -12.27 -10.42
CA ALA A 105 1.55 -11.97 -11.62
C ALA A 105 0.91 -10.88 -12.51
N LYS A 106 -0.42 -10.71 -12.39
CA LYS A 106 -1.20 -9.71 -13.11
C LYS A 106 -1.88 -8.77 -12.12
N PRO A 107 -2.00 -7.48 -12.46
CA PRO A 107 -2.80 -6.57 -11.67
C PRO A 107 -4.29 -6.95 -11.76
N PHE A 108 -5.03 -6.78 -10.67
CA PHE A 108 -6.48 -7.00 -10.64
C PHE A 108 -7.27 -5.76 -11.08
N ALA A 109 -6.61 -4.59 -11.12
CA ALA A 109 -7.18 -3.36 -11.64
C ALA A 109 -6.12 -2.59 -12.43
N GLN A 110 -6.55 -2.02 -13.56
CA GLN A 110 -5.75 -1.15 -14.40
C GLN A 110 -6.59 0.04 -14.85
N ALA A 111 -5.98 1.22 -14.94
CA ALA A 111 -6.62 2.41 -15.47
C ALA A 111 -5.59 3.31 -16.15
N THR A 112 -5.89 3.79 -17.36
CA THR A 112 -5.07 4.76 -18.09
C THR A 112 -5.79 6.10 -18.11
N ASP A 113 -5.08 7.16 -17.73
CA ASP A 113 -5.59 8.52 -17.62
C ASP A 113 -6.98 8.60 -16.93
N PRO A 114 -7.16 8.00 -15.74
CA PRO A 114 -8.45 8.04 -15.04
C PRO A 114 -8.86 9.48 -14.70
N ALA A 115 -10.16 9.67 -14.48
CA ALA A 115 -10.69 10.97 -14.11
C ALA A 115 -10.12 11.45 -12.77
N LEU A 116 -9.72 12.72 -12.73
CA LEU A 116 -9.33 13.40 -11.50
C LEU A 116 -10.56 14.06 -10.88
N VAL A 117 -11.00 13.57 -9.72
CA VAL A 117 -12.16 14.06 -8.99
C VAL A 117 -11.72 14.42 -7.57
N ASP A 118 -11.97 15.66 -7.15
CA ASP A 118 -11.59 16.19 -5.84
C ASP A 118 -10.10 15.96 -5.51
N GLY A 119 -9.24 16.08 -6.52
CA GLY A 119 -7.79 15.88 -6.46
C GLY A 119 -7.35 14.43 -6.23
N SER A 120 -8.20 13.46 -6.53
CA SER A 120 -7.82 12.03 -6.58
C SER A 120 -8.17 11.44 -7.94
N TYR A 121 -7.30 10.58 -8.46
CA TYR A 121 -7.66 9.72 -9.58
C TYR A 121 -8.67 8.68 -9.11
N VAL A 122 -9.77 8.54 -9.84
CA VAL A 122 -10.86 7.63 -9.50
C VAL A 122 -11.03 6.60 -10.61
N PHE A 123 -10.98 5.32 -10.24
CA PHE A 123 -11.14 4.21 -11.18
C PHE A 123 -11.66 2.96 -10.48
N ASP A 124 -12.33 2.09 -11.23
CA ASP A 124 -12.90 0.87 -10.70
C ASP A 124 -11.96 -0.33 -10.85
N GLY A 125 -12.10 -1.29 -9.96
CA GLY A 125 -11.42 -2.58 -10.01
C GLY A 125 -12.25 -3.67 -9.35
N THR A 126 -11.93 -4.93 -9.66
CA THR A 126 -12.57 -6.08 -8.99
C THR A 126 -11.51 -6.79 -8.15
N ILE A 127 -11.57 -6.61 -6.84
CA ILE A 127 -10.67 -7.28 -5.90
C ILE A 127 -10.97 -8.79 -5.94
N PRO A 128 -9.97 -9.65 -6.16
CA PRO A 128 -10.16 -11.10 -6.19
C PRO A 128 -10.48 -11.64 -4.78
N GLN A 129 -10.93 -12.89 -4.71
CA GLN A 129 -11.15 -13.56 -3.43
C GLN A 129 -9.82 -13.74 -2.68
N ALA A 130 -9.77 -13.30 -1.43
CA ALA A 130 -8.65 -13.48 -0.53
C ALA A 130 -9.15 -13.51 0.92
N ALA A 131 -8.28 -13.87 1.85
CA ALA A 131 -8.58 -13.97 3.27
C ALA A 131 -7.45 -13.37 4.12
N GLY A 132 -7.81 -12.94 5.33
CA GLY A 132 -6.85 -12.42 6.30
C GLY A 132 -6.19 -11.11 5.85
N ARG A 133 -5.01 -10.82 6.40
CA ARG A 133 -4.22 -9.65 6.04
C ARG A 133 -3.57 -9.86 4.67
N GLN A 134 -3.68 -8.84 3.83
CA GLN A 134 -3.10 -8.78 2.48
C GLN A 134 -2.52 -7.38 2.26
N LEU A 135 -1.76 -7.22 1.18
CA LEU A 135 -1.24 -5.94 0.75
C LEU A 135 -1.63 -5.69 -0.71
N ILE A 136 -2.13 -4.48 -0.98
CA ILE A 136 -2.33 -3.97 -2.33
C ILE A 136 -1.12 -3.13 -2.70
N TYR A 137 -0.42 -3.53 -3.75
CA TYR A 137 0.71 -2.79 -4.30
C TYR A 137 0.28 -2.02 -5.55
N THR A 138 0.49 -0.71 -5.55
CA THR A 138 0.10 0.18 -6.65
C THR A 138 1.33 0.70 -7.36
N VAL A 139 1.31 0.61 -8.69
CA VAL A 139 2.27 1.26 -9.58
C VAL A 139 1.52 2.33 -10.38
N TRP A 140 2.03 3.55 -10.38
CA TRP A 140 1.60 4.61 -11.30
C TRP A 140 2.76 4.96 -12.22
N GLN A 141 2.74 4.44 -13.45
CA GLN A 141 3.73 4.77 -14.47
C GLN A 141 3.24 5.96 -15.27
N ARG A 142 4.01 7.05 -15.28
CA ARG A 142 3.70 8.22 -16.11
C ARG A 142 3.88 7.90 -17.59
N SER A 143 3.08 8.54 -18.44
CA SER A 143 3.19 8.46 -19.91
C SER A 143 3.82 9.72 -20.53
N ASP A 144 3.96 10.78 -19.74
CA ASP A 144 4.60 12.05 -20.12
C ASP A 144 6.05 12.18 -19.59
N SER A 145 6.57 11.14 -18.92
CA SER A 145 7.89 11.05 -18.31
C SER A 145 8.23 9.57 -18.03
N PRO A 146 9.51 9.17 -17.94
CA PRO A 146 9.88 7.83 -17.47
C PRO A 146 9.54 7.59 -15.99
N GLU A 147 9.21 8.62 -15.21
CA GLU A 147 8.96 8.50 -13.78
C GLU A 147 7.78 7.57 -13.44
N ALA A 148 7.91 6.83 -12.35
CA ALA A 148 6.81 6.08 -11.75
C ALA A 148 6.73 6.31 -10.24
N PHE A 149 5.52 6.21 -9.69
CA PHE A 149 5.21 6.27 -8.27
C PHE A 149 4.71 4.92 -7.76
N TYR A 150 4.95 4.64 -6.48
CA TYR A 150 4.67 3.35 -5.86
C TYR A 150 3.94 3.54 -4.53
N ALA A 151 3.01 2.66 -4.20
CA ALA A 151 2.33 2.68 -2.91
C ALA A 151 2.00 1.27 -2.42
N CYS A 152 2.15 1.06 -1.10
CA CYS A 152 1.68 -0.13 -0.40
C CYS A 152 0.47 0.24 0.46
N SER A 153 -0.60 -0.54 0.36
CA SER A 153 -1.79 -0.42 1.20
C SER A 153 -2.08 -1.75 1.90
N ASP A 154 -1.92 -1.78 3.22
CA ASP A 154 -2.37 -2.91 4.04
C ASP A 154 -3.90 -3.00 4.06
N VAL A 155 -4.41 -4.20 3.82
CA VAL A 155 -5.84 -4.50 3.84
C VAL A 155 -6.13 -5.80 4.60
N VAL A 156 -7.36 -5.95 5.10
CA VAL A 156 -7.80 -7.16 5.79
C VAL A 156 -9.15 -7.63 5.26
N PHE A 157 -9.19 -8.88 4.81
CA PHE A 157 -10.39 -9.57 4.32
C PHE A 157 -11.08 -10.32 5.45
N GLY A 158 -12.42 -10.31 5.44
CA GLY A 158 -13.23 -11.02 6.44
C GLY A 158 -13.42 -10.26 7.77
N GLY A 159 -12.83 -9.07 7.91
CA GLY A 159 -13.04 -8.19 9.06
C GLY A 159 -14.30 -7.34 8.91
N GLY A 160 -15.44 -7.85 9.34
CA GLY A 160 -16.58 -6.98 9.69
C GLY A 160 -16.19 -6.13 10.91
N SER A 161 -16.25 -4.80 10.77
CA SER A 161 -16.18 -3.79 11.84
C SER A 161 -15.31 -4.13 13.07
N ALA A 162 -14.00 -3.83 12.99
CA ALA A 162 -13.24 -3.51 14.20
C ALA A 162 -13.48 -2.03 14.56
N GLY A 163 -14.72 -1.71 14.94
CA GLY A 163 -14.97 -0.55 15.77
C GLY A 163 -14.23 -0.76 17.09
N THR A 164 -13.58 0.31 17.55
CA THR A 164 -13.09 0.52 18.92
C THR A 164 -13.68 -0.43 19.97
N GLY A 165 -12.98 -1.54 20.23
CA GLY A 165 -13.30 -2.50 21.27
C GLY A 165 -12.09 -2.67 22.17
N GLY A 166 -11.86 -1.70 23.05
CA GLY A 166 -10.74 -1.69 23.98
C GLY A 166 -11.09 -0.99 25.28
N ALA A 167 -11.89 -1.67 26.12
CA ALA A 167 -11.89 -1.51 27.57
C ALA A 167 -12.78 -2.61 28.22
N GLY A 168 -12.34 -3.87 28.12
CA GLY A 168 -12.77 -4.91 29.05
C GLY A 168 -11.83 -4.91 30.25
N GLY A 169 -11.95 -3.91 31.13
CA GLY A 169 -11.25 -3.87 32.40
C GLY A 169 -12.03 -4.67 33.44
N GLY A 170 -11.47 -5.81 33.85
CA GLY A 170 -12.02 -6.65 34.91
C GLY A 170 -12.08 -5.89 36.25
N GLY A 171 -13.26 -5.91 36.87
CA GLY A 171 -13.42 -5.58 38.28
C GLY A 171 -13.31 -6.85 39.10
N GLN A 172 -12.27 -6.94 39.92
CA GLN A 172 -12.18 -7.88 41.03
C GLN A 172 -13.17 -7.48 42.11
N GLU A 173 -13.91 -8.48 42.59
CA GLU A 173 -14.68 -8.47 43.82
C GLU A 173 -13.73 -8.82 44.97
N GLU A 174 -13.56 -7.93 45.95
CA GLU A 174 -13.16 -8.32 47.31
C GLU A 174 -13.52 -7.22 48.34
N LYS A 175 -14.35 -7.65 49.31
CA LYS A 175 -14.65 -7.17 50.67
C LYS A 175 -14.63 -5.68 51.01
#